data_AF-A0A6P3GUI5-F1
#
_entry.id   AF-A0A6P3GUI5-F1
#
_cell.length_a   1.000
_cell.length_b   1.000
_cell.length_c   1.000
_cell.angle_alpha   90.00
_cell.angle_beta   90.00
_cell.angle_gamma   90.00
#
_symmetry.space_group_name_H-M   'P 1'
#
loop_
_entity.id
_entity.type
_entity.pdbx_description
1 polymer ?
#
loop_
_entity_poly.entity_id
_entity_poly.type
_entity_poly.pdbx_seq_one_letter_code
_entity_poly.pdbx_strand_id
1 'polypeptide(L)'
;MYLYDHFPPTFLEIAVVKSCLTEVFTVNNRVALKIPLNDIFRCNSLSTLENRDVVQHYWDVHVQAFVQNGTVSTTEFLCDKDKTVTTAVPIVPTTLPSPTKPVVGSYSVVNSNGTCLLATMGLQLNITQDKVASVFNINPNTTNATGSCQPQTALLRLSSSNIKYLDFVFAVKNENRFYLKEVNVSMILVNGSVYSISNTNLSYWDAPLGSSYMCNKEQTVSVSGAFQINTFDLRVQPFSVTEGKYSTAQECSLDDDTILIPIIVGAGLSGLIIVIVIAYLIGRRKSYAGYQTL
;
A
#
# COMPACT_ATOMS: atom_id res chain seq x y z
N MET A 1 -14.52 -35.46 16.61
CA MET A 1 -13.53 -35.02 17.61
C MET A 1 -14.03 -35.48 18.95
N TYR A 2 -13.53 -36.62 19.43
CA TYR A 2 -13.83 -37.14 20.75
C TYR A 2 -12.59 -36.89 21.62
N LEU A 3 -12.77 -36.25 22.77
CA LEU A 3 -11.73 -36.08 23.78
C LEU A 3 -12.01 -37.10 24.89
N TYR A 4 -11.08 -38.05 25.07
CA TYR A 4 -11.06 -38.87 26.27
C TYR A 4 -10.28 -38.11 27.35
N ASP A 5 -10.99 -37.76 28.41
CA ASP A 5 -10.46 -37.23 29.66
C ASP A 5 -9.88 -38.36 30.51
N HIS A 6 -8.66 -38.19 31.01
CA HIS A 6 -8.22 -38.65 32.32
C HIS A 6 -6.78 -38.17 32.57
N PHE A 7 -6.58 -37.05 33.28
CA PHE A 7 -5.51 -36.68 34.24
C PHE A 7 -5.76 -35.21 34.70
N PRO A 8 -5.28 -34.75 35.88
CA PRO A 8 -5.89 -33.68 36.69
C PRO A 8 -5.72 -32.25 36.12
N PRO A 9 -6.53 -31.27 36.57
CA PRO A 9 -6.78 -30.04 35.83
C PRO A 9 -5.69 -29.01 36.13
N THR A 10 -4.64 -28.95 35.33
CA THR A 10 -3.69 -27.83 35.42
C THR A 10 -3.19 -27.28 34.09
N PHE A 11 -3.34 -28.00 32.97
CA PHE A 11 -2.86 -27.52 31.68
C PHE A 11 -3.76 -28.03 30.55
N LEU A 12 -4.10 -27.15 29.60
CA LEU A 12 -4.85 -27.51 28.40
C LEU A 12 -3.89 -27.70 27.22
N GLU A 13 -4.04 -28.82 26.50
CA GLU A 13 -3.30 -29.14 25.29
C GLU A 13 -4.08 -28.61 24.07
N ILE A 14 -3.56 -27.55 23.42
CA ILE A 14 -4.22 -26.94 22.26
C ILE A 14 -3.54 -27.42 20.98
N ALA A 15 -4.23 -28.25 20.20
CA ALA A 15 -3.85 -28.55 18.82
C ALA A 15 -4.74 -27.73 17.86
N VAL A 16 -4.21 -26.65 17.28
CA VAL A 16 -4.88 -25.94 16.18
C VAL A 16 -4.14 -26.28 14.89
N VAL A 17 -4.79 -27.07 14.04
CA VAL A 17 -4.34 -27.32 12.67
C VAL A 17 -5.40 -26.79 11.72
N LYS A 18 -5.03 -25.80 10.89
CA LYS A 18 -5.72 -25.55 9.63
C LYS A 18 -4.71 -25.69 8.51
N SER A 19 -4.59 -26.93 8.03
CA SER A 19 -3.79 -27.29 6.87
C SER A 19 -4.72 -27.92 5.84
N CYS A 20 -4.72 -27.40 4.62
CA CYS A 20 -5.32 -28.07 3.48
C CYS A 20 -4.24 -28.94 2.85
N LEU A 21 -4.08 -30.16 3.36
CA LEU A 21 -3.21 -31.18 2.78
C LEU A 21 -4.08 -32.28 2.16
N THR A 22 -3.68 -32.74 0.98
CA THR A 22 -4.31 -33.83 0.23
C THR A 22 -4.07 -35.19 0.89
N GLU A 23 -3.24 -35.26 1.94
CA GLU A 23 -3.02 -36.45 2.78
C GLU A 23 -2.93 -36.05 4.27
N VAL A 24 -3.59 -36.83 5.13
CA VAL A 24 -3.63 -36.62 6.58
C VAL A 24 -2.56 -37.49 7.24
N PHE A 25 -1.52 -36.88 7.80
CA PHE A 25 -0.56 -37.55 8.68
C PHE A 25 -0.89 -37.25 10.14
N THR A 26 -1.26 -38.29 10.90
CA THR A 26 -1.53 -38.17 12.34
C THR A 26 -0.20 -38.16 13.09
N VAL A 27 0.28 -36.98 13.47
CA VAL A 27 1.50 -36.84 14.30
C VAL A 27 1.12 -37.14 15.75
N ASN A 28 1.54 -38.31 16.24
CA ASN A 28 1.19 -38.82 17.57
C ASN A 28 2.15 -38.35 18.69
N ASN A 29 2.75 -37.16 18.56
CA ASN A 29 3.74 -36.67 19.51
C ASN A 29 3.33 -35.32 20.10
N ARG A 30 3.22 -35.27 21.43
CA ARG A 30 2.74 -34.12 22.20
C ARG A 30 3.70 -32.94 22.05
N VAL A 31 3.23 -31.86 21.45
CA VAL A 31 3.94 -30.58 21.49
C VAL A 31 3.36 -29.77 22.64
N ALA A 32 4.08 -29.75 23.77
CA ALA A 32 3.58 -29.16 25.01
C ALA A 32 3.99 -27.68 25.14
N LEU A 33 3.15 -26.77 24.66
CA LEU A 33 3.20 -25.36 25.08
C LEU A 33 2.34 -25.21 26.34
N LYS A 34 2.96 -24.91 27.48
CA LYS A 34 2.25 -24.73 28.77
C LYS A 34 1.75 -23.30 28.88
N ILE A 35 0.45 -23.10 28.70
CA ILE A 35 -0.21 -21.80 28.85
C ILE A 35 -1.06 -21.82 30.13
N PRO A 36 -1.03 -20.76 30.97
CA PRO A 36 -1.94 -20.64 32.11
C PRO A 36 -3.41 -20.67 31.68
N LEU A 37 -4.25 -21.33 32.48
CA LEU A 37 -5.70 -21.30 32.28
C LEU A 37 -6.22 -19.86 32.48
N ASN A 38 -7.15 -19.44 31.61
CA ASN A 38 -7.80 -18.12 31.63
C ASN A 38 -6.96 -16.93 31.15
N ASP A 39 -5.81 -17.16 30.51
CA ASP A 39 -5.02 -16.12 29.83
C ASP A 39 -5.16 -16.25 28.30
N ILE A 40 -5.11 -15.12 27.59
CA ILE A 40 -4.96 -15.09 26.13
C ILE A 40 -3.50 -15.40 25.81
N PHE A 41 -3.24 -16.46 25.05
CA PHE A 41 -1.94 -16.64 24.43
C PHE A 41 -1.80 -15.70 23.24
N ARG A 42 -0.74 -14.89 23.26
CA ARG A 42 -0.42 -13.98 22.16
C ARG A 42 1.04 -14.13 21.72
N CYS A 43 1.25 -14.25 20.41
CA CYS A 43 2.58 -14.23 19.82
C CYS A 43 2.54 -13.51 18.47
N ASN A 44 3.06 -12.28 18.44
CA ASN A 44 3.13 -11.48 17.21
C ASN A 44 4.39 -11.83 16.41
N SER A 45 5.49 -12.16 17.09
CA SER A 45 6.74 -12.54 16.44
C SER A 45 6.67 -13.93 15.82
N LEU A 46 7.44 -14.14 14.75
CA LEU A 46 7.61 -15.45 14.13
C LEU A 46 8.16 -16.45 15.16
N SER A 47 7.38 -17.47 15.45
CA SER A 47 7.77 -18.58 16.30
C SER A 47 7.78 -19.87 15.48
N THR A 48 8.68 -20.77 15.87
CA THR A 48 8.97 -21.99 15.13
C THR A 48 8.82 -23.18 16.05
N LEU A 49 8.08 -24.16 15.56
CA LEU A 49 7.83 -25.41 16.24
C LEU A 49 8.39 -26.53 15.37
N GLU A 50 9.47 -27.14 15.85
CA GLU A 50 10.15 -28.22 15.15
C GLU A 50 9.81 -29.56 15.80
N ASN A 51 9.28 -30.49 15.02
CA ASN A 51 9.01 -31.85 15.47
C ASN A 51 9.44 -32.86 14.41
N ARG A 52 10.60 -33.47 14.64
CA ARG A 52 11.27 -34.42 13.72
C ARG A 52 11.41 -33.83 12.33
N ASP A 53 10.61 -34.28 11.36
CA ASP A 53 10.70 -33.93 9.94
C ASP A 53 9.76 -32.79 9.52
N VAL A 54 9.03 -32.19 10.48
CA VAL A 54 8.08 -31.11 10.23
C VAL A 54 8.46 -29.87 11.03
N VAL A 55 8.74 -28.79 10.29
CA VAL A 55 8.91 -27.45 10.85
C VAL A 55 7.63 -26.67 10.61
N GLN A 56 7.00 -26.20 11.69
CA GLN A 56 5.82 -25.35 11.64
C GLN A 56 6.18 -23.93 12.04
N HIS A 57 5.80 -22.97 11.19
CA HIS A 57 5.97 -21.55 11.43
C HIS A 57 4.62 -20.94 11.80
N TYR A 58 4.57 -20.20 12.90
CA TYR A 58 3.37 -19.46 13.32
C TYR A 58 3.75 -18.04 13.73
N TRP A 59 2.89 -17.08 13.39
CA TRP A 59 3.01 -15.67 13.70
C TRP A 59 1.61 -15.06 13.81
N ASP A 60 1.49 -13.95 14.53
CA ASP A 60 0.21 -13.25 14.76
C ASP A 60 -0.91 -14.18 15.30
N VAL A 61 -0.55 -14.95 16.33
CA VAL A 61 -1.45 -15.92 16.96
C VAL A 61 -2.07 -15.30 18.21
N HIS A 62 -3.40 -15.30 18.27
CA HIS A 62 -4.21 -14.90 19.42
C HIS A 62 -5.23 -15.98 19.74
N VAL A 63 -4.99 -16.75 20.80
CA VAL A 63 -5.87 -17.85 21.17
C VAL A 63 -6.07 -17.85 22.68
N GLN A 64 -7.32 -17.90 23.12
CA GLN A 64 -7.66 -18.23 24.49
C GLN A 64 -8.27 -19.62 24.54
N ALA A 65 -7.66 -20.49 25.34
CA ALA A 65 -8.22 -21.77 25.69
C ALA A 65 -9.25 -21.60 26.80
N PHE A 66 -10.45 -22.17 26.59
CA PHE A 66 -11.52 -22.24 27.58
C PHE A 66 -12.04 -20.87 28.07
N VAL A 67 -13.03 -20.33 27.34
CA VAL A 67 -13.70 -19.07 27.68
C VAL A 67 -14.75 -19.35 28.77
N GLN A 68 -14.41 -19.09 30.04
CA GLN A 68 -15.39 -19.19 31.13
C GLN A 68 -16.44 -18.06 31.02
N ASN A 69 -17.72 -18.41 31.17
CA ASN A 69 -18.85 -17.45 31.16
C ASN A 69 -18.96 -16.57 29.91
N GLY A 70 -18.48 -17.03 28.75
CA GLY A 70 -18.65 -16.34 27.46
C GLY A 70 -17.91 -15.01 27.33
N THR A 71 -17.03 -14.67 28.28
CA THR A 71 -16.25 -13.42 28.26
C THR A 71 -14.76 -13.74 28.12
N VAL A 72 -14.11 -13.13 27.13
CA VAL A 72 -12.68 -13.29 26.84
C VAL A 72 -11.87 -12.60 27.94
N SER A 73 -10.78 -13.21 28.38
CA SER A 73 -9.89 -12.65 29.40
C SER A 73 -9.17 -11.39 28.89
N THR A 74 -8.71 -10.53 29.80
CA THR A 74 -7.90 -9.35 29.46
C THR A 74 -6.42 -9.55 29.77
N THR A 75 -6.05 -10.68 30.39
CA THR A 75 -4.67 -11.02 30.73
C THR A 75 -4.00 -11.78 29.57
N GLU A 76 -2.87 -11.26 29.10
CA GLU A 76 -2.10 -11.84 27.99
C GLU A 76 -0.88 -12.62 28.50
N PHE A 77 -0.71 -13.86 28.02
CA PHE A 77 0.50 -14.64 28.16
C PHE A 77 1.29 -14.59 26.85
N LEU A 78 2.40 -13.86 26.88
CA LEU A 78 3.26 -13.64 25.71
C LEU A 78 4.20 -14.83 25.47
N CYS A 79 4.50 -15.11 24.20
CA CYS A 79 5.58 -16.03 23.85
C CYS A 79 6.96 -15.44 24.18
N ASP A 80 7.97 -16.29 24.36
CA ASP A 80 9.30 -15.85 24.81
C ASP A 80 10.01 -14.92 23.82
N LYS A 81 9.65 -14.99 22.54
CA LYS A 81 10.12 -14.06 21.51
C LYS A 81 9.57 -12.64 21.69
N ASP A 82 8.40 -12.49 22.30
CA ASP A 82 7.80 -11.19 22.61
C ASP A 82 8.22 -10.68 24.00
N LYS A 83 8.70 -11.55 24.90
CA LYS A 83 9.18 -11.17 26.25
C LYS A 83 10.54 -10.48 26.28
N THR A 84 11.33 -10.56 25.21
CA THR A 84 12.73 -10.09 25.19
C THR A 84 12.90 -8.60 24.86
N VAL A 85 11.80 -7.83 24.77
CA VAL A 85 11.85 -6.39 24.48
C VAL A 85 11.36 -5.59 25.69
N THR A 86 12.18 -5.52 26.74
CA THR A 86 11.94 -4.58 27.84
C THR A 86 13.25 -3.91 28.26
N THR A 87 13.64 -2.87 27.54
CA THR A 87 14.44 -1.77 28.09
C THR A 87 13.80 -0.48 27.63
N ALA A 88 13.26 0.27 28.59
CA ALA A 88 12.43 1.44 28.39
C ALA A 88 13.22 2.59 27.75
N VAL A 89 12.66 3.16 26.69
CA VAL A 89 12.98 4.51 26.18
C VAL A 89 11.65 5.25 26.04
N PRO A 90 11.56 6.56 26.36
CA PRO A 90 10.29 7.28 26.41
C PRO A 90 9.54 7.19 25.07
N ILE A 91 8.26 6.80 25.15
CA ILE A 91 7.35 6.67 24.01
C ILE A 91 7.01 8.09 23.51
N VAL A 92 7.72 8.52 22.48
CA VAL A 92 7.14 9.42 21.46
C VAL A 92 6.01 8.63 20.80
N PRO A 93 4.83 9.20 20.53
CA PRO A 93 3.74 8.47 19.89
C PRO A 93 4.21 7.96 18.52
N THR A 94 4.54 6.67 18.46
CA THR A 94 4.91 5.98 17.23
C THR A 94 3.65 5.86 16.39
N THR A 95 3.57 6.66 15.33
CA THR A 95 2.59 6.49 14.27
C THR A 95 2.63 5.04 13.80
N LEU A 96 1.45 4.43 13.67
CA LEU A 96 1.20 3.17 12.97
C LEU A 96 2.15 3.05 11.76
N PRO A 97 2.77 1.89 11.46
CA PRO A 97 3.59 1.74 10.26
C PRO A 97 2.72 2.07 9.05
N SER A 98 2.88 3.29 8.54
CA SER A 98 2.38 3.66 7.23
C SER A 98 2.97 2.67 6.24
N PRO A 99 2.20 2.17 5.24
CA PRO A 99 2.77 1.32 4.20
C PRO A 99 4.03 2.01 3.67
N THR A 100 5.18 1.35 3.86
CA THR A 100 6.48 1.96 3.57
C THR A 100 6.46 2.42 2.12
N LYS A 101 6.57 3.75 1.92
CA LYS A 101 6.66 4.34 0.58
C LYS A 101 7.76 3.60 -0.20
N PRO A 102 7.49 3.16 -1.44
CA PRO A 102 8.48 2.44 -2.22
C PRO A 102 9.68 3.34 -2.50
N VAL A 103 10.86 2.74 -2.62
CA VAL A 103 12.07 3.45 -3.01
C VAL A 103 11.91 3.90 -4.47
N VAL A 104 12.20 5.17 -4.73
CA VAL A 104 12.13 5.75 -6.07
C VAL A 104 13.26 5.21 -6.93
N GLY A 105 12.93 4.60 -8.07
CA GLY A 105 13.90 4.13 -9.05
C GLY A 105 14.11 5.14 -10.17
N SER A 106 15.29 5.10 -10.79
CA SER A 106 15.59 5.83 -12.04
C SER A 106 15.92 4.82 -13.14
N TYR A 107 15.14 4.86 -14.21
CA TYR A 107 15.19 3.92 -15.31
C TYR A 107 15.42 4.68 -16.61
N SER A 108 16.24 4.09 -17.49
CA SER A 108 16.51 4.66 -18.81
C SER A 108 16.50 3.57 -19.87
N VAL A 109 15.99 3.91 -21.05
CA VAL A 109 16.06 3.06 -22.24
C VAL A 109 16.88 3.79 -23.29
N VAL A 110 17.92 3.13 -23.76
CA VAL A 110 18.84 3.64 -24.78
C VAL A 110 18.63 2.86 -26.06
N ASN A 111 18.48 3.58 -27.16
CA ASN A 111 18.40 3.01 -28.51
C ASN A 111 19.66 3.42 -29.32
N SER A 112 19.76 3.02 -30.59
CA SER A 112 20.89 3.36 -31.46
C SER A 112 21.17 4.87 -31.57
N ASN A 113 20.13 5.70 -31.43
CA ASN A 113 20.20 7.16 -31.59
C ASN A 113 20.32 7.90 -30.23
N GLY A 114 20.59 7.17 -29.15
CA GLY A 114 20.71 7.72 -27.79
C GLY A 114 19.55 7.32 -26.87
N THR A 115 19.49 7.94 -25.70
CA THR A 115 18.40 7.74 -24.73
C THR A 115 17.08 8.15 -25.36
N CYS A 116 16.07 7.28 -25.24
CA CYS A 116 14.77 7.50 -25.85
C CYS A 116 13.62 7.41 -24.83
N LEU A 117 13.88 6.92 -23.61
CA LEU A 117 12.91 6.94 -22.53
C LEU A 117 13.63 7.15 -21.21
N LEU A 118 13.11 8.06 -20.39
CA LEU A 118 13.50 8.24 -18.99
C LEU A 118 12.28 8.08 -18.10
N ALA A 119 12.46 7.39 -16.98
CA ALA A 119 11.42 7.20 -15.98
C ALA A 119 12.02 7.24 -14.58
N THR A 120 11.49 8.08 -13.71
CA THR A 120 11.83 8.17 -12.30
C THR A 120 10.55 7.96 -11.54
N MET A 121 10.44 6.88 -10.76
CA MET A 121 9.21 6.57 -10.04
C MET A 121 9.45 5.52 -8.96
N GLY A 122 8.81 5.72 -7.81
CA GLY A 122 8.53 4.66 -6.85
C GLY A 122 7.30 3.88 -7.30
N LEU A 123 7.36 2.55 -7.24
CA LEU A 123 6.28 1.68 -7.72
C LEU A 123 5.83 0.73 -6.61
N GLN A 124 4.52 0.68 -6.39
CA GLN A 124 3.86 -0.25 -5.50
C GLN A 124 2.72 -0.94 -6.24
N LEU A 125 2.81 -2.27 -6.36
CA LEU A 125 1.82 -3.11 -7.02
C LEU A 125 0.79 -3.57 -5.99
N ASN A 126 -0.49 -3.30 -6.25
CA ASN A 126 -1.59 -3.75 -5.41
C ASN A 126 -2.43 -4.78 -6.18
N ILE A 127 -2.42 -6.02 -5.70
CA ILE A 127 -3.09 -7.16 -6.33
C ILE A 127 -4.14 -7.71 -5.38
N THR A 128 -5.37 -7.85 -5.86
CA THR A 128 -6.47 -8.45 -5.10
C THR A 128 -6.80 -9.82 -5.68
N GLN A 129 -6.54 -10.89 -4.93
CA GLN A 129 -6.94 -12.25 -5.27
C GLN A 129 -7.82 -12.82 -4.15
N ASP A 130 -8.95 -13.43 -4.50
CA ASP A 130 -9.89 -14.04 -3.54
C ASP A 130 -10.26 -13.14 -2.35
N LYS A 131 -10.41 -11.83 -2.62
CA LYS A 131 -10.67 -10.75 -1.64
C LYS A 131 -9.52 -10.45 -0.66
N VAL A 132 -8.36 -11.03 -0.87
CA VAL A 132 -7.13 -10.73 -0.15
C VAL A 132 -6.29 -9.77 -1.00
N ALA A 133 -6.06 -8.56 -0.47
CA ALA A 133 -5.17 -7.59 -1.09
C ALA A 133 -3.72 -7.88 -0.68
N SER A 134 -2.83 -7.91 -1.66
CA SER A 134 -1.39 -8.08 -1.48
C SER A 134 -0.67 -6.91 -2.13
N VAL A 135 0.29 -6.35 -1.41
CA VAL A 135 1.05 -5.17 -1.83
C VAL A 135 2.51 -5.55 -2.03
N PHE A 136 3.06 -5.22 -3.20
CA PHE A 136 4.45 -5.49 -3.57
C PHE A 136 5.15 -4.19 -3.97
N ASN A 137 6.11 -3.75 -3.16
CA ASN A 137 6.98 -2.62 -3.51
C ASN A 137 8.07 -3.08 -4.47
N ILE A 138 8.26 -2.35 -5.56
CA ILE A 138 9.39 -2.56 -6.47
C ILE A 138 10.65 -2.00 -5.82
N ASN A 139 11.71 -2.79 -5.77
CA ASN A 139 13.02 -2.36 -5.29
C ASN A 139 13.94 -2.09 -6.50
N PRO A 140 14.25 -0.82 -6.81
CA PRO A 140 15.04 -0.46 -7.99
C PRO A 140 16.46 -1.04 -7.96
N ASN A 141 17.03 -1.33 -6.79
CA ASN A 141 18.36 -1.92 -6.67
C ASN A 141 18.42 -3.37 -7.17
N THR A 142 17.28 -4.06 -7.21
CA THR A 142 17.15 -5.46 -7.63
C THR A 142 16.28 -5.62 -8.88
N THR A 143 15.97 -4.52 -9.55
CA THR A 143 15.13 -4.48 -10.75
C THR A 143 15.95 -4.03 -11.94
N ASN A 144 15.92 -4.82 -13.01
CA ASN A 144 16.54 -4.49 -14.29
C ASN A 144 15.53 -3.76 -15.17
N ALA A 145 15.98 -2.70 -15.84
CA ALA A 145 15.19 -1.95 -16.80
C ALA A 145 15.70 -2.21 -18.22
N THR A 146 14.79 -2.61 -19.10
CA THR A 146 15.02 -2.82 -20.52
C THR A 146 13.90 -2.15 -21.31
N GLY A 147 13.99 -2.12 -22.63
CA GLY A 147 12.95 -1.49 -23.43
C GLY A 147 13.33 -1.27 -24.87
N SER A 148 12.43 -0.60 -25.59
CA SER A 148 12.66 -0.18 -26.96
C SER A 148 11.80 1.04 -27.29
N CYS A 149 12.28 1.90 -28.20
CA CYS A 149 11.51 3.02 -28.68
C CYS A 149 11.36 2.93 -30.20
N GLN A 150 10.13 2.90 -30.64
CA GLN A 150 9.71 3.04 -32.04
C GLN A 150 9.10 4.43 -32.24
N PRO A 151 8.84 4.86 -33.49
CA PRO A 151 8.29 6.20 -33.76
C PRO A 151 6.93 6.48 -33.11
N GLN A 152 6.11 5.44 -32.88
CA GLN A 152 4.75 5.57 -32.36
C GLN A 152 4.56 4.94 -30.98
N THR A 153 5.49 4.09 -30.54
CA THR A 153 5.40 3.35 -29.28
C THR A 153 6.75 3.29 -28.56
N ALA A 154 6.74 3.40 -27.25
CA ALA A 154 7.94 3.22 -26.43
C ALA A 154 7.63 2.27 -25.27
N LEU A 155 8.49 1.29 -25.06
CA LEU A 155 8.37 0.26 -24.05
C LEU A 155 9.42 0.48 -22.97
N LEU A 156 8.98 0.54 -21.72
CA LEU A 156 9.81 0.32 -20.53
C LEU A 156 9.41 -1.01 -19.90
N ARG A 157 10.35 -1.94 -19.83
CA ARG A 157 10.18 -3.25 -19.20
C ARG A 157 11.03 -3.32 -17.93
N LEU A 158 10.38 -3.54 -16.80
CA LEU A 158 11.03 -3.84 -15.53
C LEU A 158 10.98 -5.34 -15.27
N SER A 159 12.10 -5.92 -14.85
CA SER A 159 12.20 -7.34 -14.48
C SER A 159 13.02 -7.54 -13.21
N SER A 160 12.70 -8.58 -12.45
CA SER A 160 13.40 -8.97 -11.21
C SER A 160 13.25 -10.47 -11.00
N SER A 161 13.78 -11.02 -9.91
CA SER A 161 13.69 -12.47 -9.62
C SER A 161 12.24 -12.97 -9.59
N ASN A 162 11.33 -12.18 -9.01
CA ASN A 162 9.92 -12.52 -8.88
C ASN A 162 9.05 -11.89 -9.97
N ILE A 163 9.61 -11.01 -10.81
CA ILE A 163 8.86 -10.29 -11.86
C ILE A 163 9.46 -10.66 -13.20
N LYS A 164 8.76 -11.50 -13.96
CA LYS A 164 9.19 -11.91 -15.30
C LYS A 164 9.23 -10.70 -16.23
N TYR A 165 8.16 -9.91 -16.23
CA TYR A 165 8.11 -8.61 -16.90
C TYR A 165 7.00 -7.74 -16.28
N LEU A 166 7.27 -6.43 -16.17
CA LEU A 166 6.31 -5.38 -15.93
C LEU A 166 6.55 -4.31 -17.02
N ASP A 167 5.66 -4.29 -17.99
CA ASP A 167 5.77 -3.48 -19.19
C ASP A 167 4.87 -2.24 -19.06
N PHE A 168 5.47 -1.08 -19.26
CA PHE A 168 4.78 0.18 -19.48
C PHE A 168 4.96 0.57 -20.95
N VAL A 169 3.87 0.59 -21.70
CA VAL A 169 3.90 0.96 -23.13
C VAL A 169 3.27 2.33 -23.30
N PHE A 170 4.08 3.25 -23.78
CA PHE A 170 3.68 4.59 -24.17
C PHE A 170 3.34 4.62 -25.65
N ALA A 171 2.34 5.41 -26.02
CA ALA A 171 1.98 5.62 -27.41
C ALA A 171 1.84 7.12 -27.72
N VAL A 172 1.98 7.47 -28.99
CA VAL A 172 1.71 8.82 -29.50
C VAL A 172 0.24 8.94 -29.93
N LYS A 173 -0.41 10.04 -29.56
CA LYS A 173 -1.74 10.44 -30.04
C LYS A 173 -1.59 11.41 -31.23
N ASN A 174 -2.67 11.55 -32.00
CA ASN A 174 -2.75 12.41 -33.19
C ASN A 174 -2.39 13.90 -32.93
N GLU A 175 -2.38 14.36 -31.68
CA GLU A 175 -2.07 15.74 -31.28
C GLU A 175 -0.61 15.95 -30.83
N ASN A 176 0.32 15.09 -31.24
CA ASN A 176 1.71 15.10 -30.77
C ASN A 176 1.84 15.02 -29.24
N ARG A 177 0.97 14.23 -28.61
CA ARG A 177 1.01 13.96 -27.16
C ARG A 177 1.36 12.50 -26.94
N PHE A 178 2.08 12.20 -25.87
CA PHE A 178 2.27 10.83 -25.42
C PHE A 178 1.36 10.52 -24.24
N TYR A 179 1.11 9.23 -24.03
CA TYR A 179 0.36 8.73 -22.89
C TYR A 179 0.76 7.28 -22.61
N LEU A 180 0.53 6.82 -21.38
CA LEU A 180 0.59 5.39 -21.04
C LEU A 180 -0.65 4.69 -21.62
N LYS A 181 -0.42 3.87 -22.65
CA LYS A 181 -1.44 3.13 -23.39
C LYS A 181 -1.67 1.74 -22.81
N GLU A 182 -0.61 1.05 -22.45
CA GLU A 182 -0.69 -0.33 -22.00
C GLU A 182 0.19 -0.58 -20.77
N VAL A 183 -0.35 -1.39 -19.87
CA VAL A 183 0.40 -2.04 -18.81
C VAL A 183 0.21 -3.53 -18.93
N ASN A 184 1.30 -4.29 -18.92
CA ASN A 184 1.28 -5.74 -18.97
C ASN A 184 2.26 -6.31 -17.95
N VAL A 185 1.80 -7.19 -17.07
CA VAL A 185 2.60 -7.74 -15.98
C VAL A 185 2.53 -9.26 -15.96
N SER A 186 3.66 -9.89 -15.64
CA SER A 186 3.75 -11.29 -15.25
C SER A 186 4.76 -11.44 -14.12
N MET A 187 4.31 -12.00 -12.99
CA MET A 187 5.10 -12.16 -11.79
C MET A 187 4.73 -13.43 -11.04
N ILE A 188 5.64 -13.90 -10.19
CA ILE A 188 5.47 -15.04 -9.31
C ILE A 188 5.13 -14.49 -7.91
N LEU A 189 4.01 -14.93 -7.34
CA LEU A 189 3.60 -14.56 -6.00
C LEU A 189 4.38 -15.37 -4.96
N VAL A 190 4.30 -14.92 -3.69
CA VAL A 190 4.93 -15.59 -2.55
C VAL A 190 4.46 -17.04 -2.34
N ASN A 191 3.26 -17.38 -2.80
CA ASN A 191 2.71 -18.73 -2.78
C ASN A 191 3.19 -19.60 -3.96
N GLY A 192 4.08 -19.08 -4.82
CA GLY A 192 4.61 -19.75 -6.00
C GLY A 192 3.68 -19.72 -7.23
N SER A 193 2.48 -19.13 -7.14
CA SER A 193 1.60 -19.02 -8.30
C SER A 193 2.05 -17.91 -9.25
N VAL A 194 1.81 -18.10 -10.55
CA VAL A 194 2.06 -17.07 -11.57
C VAL A 194 0.82 -16.19 -11.70
N TYR A 195 1.01 -14.88 -11.57
CA TYR A 195 -0.01 -13.88 -11.84
C TYR A 195 0.35 -13.10 -13.10
N SER A 196 -0.59 -12.98 -14.02
CA SER A 196 -0.42 -12.22 -15.26
C SER A 196 -1.69 -11.46 -15.62
N ILE A 197 -1.53 -10.20 -15.99
CA ILE A 197 -2.64 -9.35 -16.44
C ILE A 197 -2.13 -8.25 -17.36
N SER A 198 -2.96 -7.87 -18.33
CA SER A 198 -2.67 -6.80 -19.28
C SER A 198 -3.90 -5.93 -19.50
N ASN A 199 -3.68 -4.62 -19.65
CA ASN A 199 -4.68 -3.70 -20.17
C ASN A 199 -4.04 -2.81 -21.23
N THR A 200 -4.60 -2.83 -22.44
CA THR A 200 -4.06 -2.17 -23.64
C THR A 200 -4.77 -0.86 -23.99
N ASN A 201 -5.75 -0.44 -23.18
CA ASN A 201 -6.60 0.72 -23.41
C ASN A 201 -6.59 1.68 -22.21
N LEU A 202 -5.38 2.01 -21.75
CA LEU A 202 -5.16 3.00 -20.70
C LEU A 202 -4.99 4.39 -21.30
N SER A 203 -5.25 5.43 -20.50
CA SER A 203 -5.01 6.84 -20.89
C SER A 203 -4.49 7.64 -19.70
N TYR A 204 -3.33 7.23 -19.16
CA TYR A 204 -2.65 7.91 -18.06
C TYR A 204 -1.43 8.70 -18.54
N TRP A 205 -0.94 9.62 -17.69
CA TRP A 205 0.33 10.36 -17.88
C TRP A 205 0.41 11.07 -19.22
N ASP A 206 -0.69 11.72 -19.60
CA ASP A 206 -0.85 12.39 -20.87
C ASP A 206 -0.09 13.73 -20.87
N ALA A 207 0.89 13.89 -21.77
CA ALA A 207 1.70 15.10 -21.88
C ALA A 207 2.18 15.35 -23.33
N PRO A 208 2.52 16.59 -23.71
CA PRO A 208 3.09 16.91 -25.02
C PRO A 208 4.38 16.14 -25.32
N LEU A 209 4.59 15.73 -26.58
CA LEU A 209 5.88 15.20 -27.02
C LEU A 209 6.98 16.25 -26.85
N GLY A 210 8.17 15.79 -26.46
CA GLY A 210 9.30 16.67 -26.14
C GLY A 210 9.24 17.30 -24.74
N SER A 211 8.21 16.99 -23.95
CA SER A 211 8.08 17.33 -22.53
C SER A 211 8.15 16.06 -21.66
N SER A 212 8.20 16.22 -20.33
CA SER A 212 8.01 15.14 -19.37
C SER A 212 6.65 15.25 -18.68
N TYR A 213 6.09 14.15 -18.18
CA TYR A 213 4.97 14.18 -17.24
C TYR A 213 5.53 14.02 -15.83
N MET A 214 5.09 14.82 -14.86
CA MET A 214 5.55 14.77 -13.48
C MET A 214 4.38 14.81 -12.48
N CYS A 215 4.47 14.00 -11.43
CA CYS A 215 3.50 13.98 -10.33
C CYS A 215 4.23 13.58 -9.03
N ASN A 216 4.32 14.51 -8.08
CA ASN A 216 5.01 14.27 -6.80
C ASN A 216 4.11 13.53 -5.82
N LYS A 217 2.81 13.86 -5.81
CA LYS A 217 1.83 13.14 -4.99
C LYS A 217 1.59 11.72 -5.51
N GLU A 218 1.12 10.86 -4.59
CA GLU A 218 0.78 9.48 -4.90
C GLU A 218 -0.34 9.43 -5.97
N GLN A 219 -0.09 8.70 -7.05
CA GLN A 219 -1.05 8.49 -8.12
C GLN A 219 -1.29 6.99 -8.34
N THR A 220 -2.57 6.60 -8.40
CA THR A 220 -2.98 5.22 -8.69
C THR A 220 -3.37 5.04 -10.15
N VAL A 221 -2.75 4.06 -10.81
CA VAL A 221 -3.08 3.58 -12.15
C VAL A 221 -3.91 2.31 -12.02
N SER A 222 -5.17 2.37 -12.44
CA SER A 222 -6.09 1.24 -12.39
C SER A 222 -5.98 0.39 -13.65
N VAL A 223 -5.21 -0.69 -13.59
CA VAL A 223 -5.00 -1.59 -14.73
C VAL A 223 -6.19 -2.54 -14.88
N SER A 224 -6.73 -3.04 -13.78
CA SER A 224 -7.97 -3.84 -13.74
C SER A 224 -8.67 -3.72 -12.38
N GLY A 225 -9.83 -4.35 -12.21
CA GLY A 225 -10.51 -4.41 -10.91
C GLY A 225 -9.72 -5.17 -9.82
N ALA A 226 -8.75 -6.01 -10.21
CA ALA A 226 -7.94 -6.81 -9.31
C ALA A 226 -6.45 -6.38 -9.27
N PHE A 227 -6.07 -5.36 -10.06
CA PHE A 227 -4.68 -4.91 -10.16
C PHE A 227 -4.58 -3.40 -10.34
N GLN A 228 -3.87 -2.77 -9.41
CA GLN A 228 -3.60 -1.34 -9.40
C GLN A 228 -2.11 -1.10 -9.16
N ILE A 229 -1.59 0.01 -9.69
CA ILE A 229 -0.21 0.43 -9.49
C ILE A 229 -0.24 1.81 -8.84
N ASN A 230 0.30 1.92 -7.63
CA ASN A 230 0.55 3.20 -6.98
C ASN A 230 1.94 3.68 -7.37
N THR A 231 2.01 4.94 -7.77
CA THR A 231 3.23 5.61 -8.21
C THR A 231 3.55 6.78 -7.28
N PHE A 232 4.84 6.99 -7.01
CA PHE A 232 5.36 7.99 -6.09
C PHE A 232 6.51 8.74 -6.76
N ASP A 233 6.56 10.07 -6.60
CA ASP A 233 7.59 10.92 -7.22
C ASP A 233 7.79 10.61 -8.71
N LEU A 234 6.67 10.48 -9.43
CA LEU A 234 6.61 10.04 -10.81
C LEU A 234 7.14 11.15 -11.72
N ARG A 235 8.08 10.80 -12.60
CA ARG A 235 8.47 11.60 -13.77
C ARG A 235 8.82 10.72 -14.96
N VAL A 236 8.13 10.89 -16.07
CA VAL A 236 8.33 10.08 -17.29
C VAL A 236 8.45 10.93 -18.54
N GLN A 237 9.34 10.51 -19.44
CA GLN A 237 9.49 11.11 -20.76
C GLN A 237 9.89 10.03 -21.78
N PRO A 238 8.93 9.56 -22.59
CA PRO A 238 9.22 8.70 -23.72
C PRO A 238 9.55 9.50 -24.99
N PHE A 239 10.15 8.82 -25.97
CA PHE A 239 10.51 9.31 -27.29
C PHE A 239 11.63 10.37 -27.31
N SER A 240 11.27 11.64 -27.20
CA SER A 240 12.14 12.78 -27.52
C SER A 240 12.95 13.22 -26.31
N VAL A 241 13.90 12.40 -25.88
CA VAL A 241 14.84 12.72 -24.80
C VAL A 241 16.11 13.34 -25.41
N THR A 242 16.48 14.52 -24.93
CA THR A 242 17.70 15.23 -25.35
C THR A 242 18.76 15.17 -24.25
N GLU A 243 20.01 14.90 -24.63
CA GLU A 243 21.16 14.80 -23.70
C GLU A 243 20.98 13.81 -22.53
N GLY A 244 20.05 12.86 -22.62
CA GLY A 244 19.73 11.96 -21.50
C GLY A 244 19.13 12.66 -20.29
N LYS A 245 18.51 13.84 -20.47
CA LYS A 245 17.86 14.61 -19.41
C LYS A 245 16.38 14.80 -19.67
N TYR A 246 15.62 15.04 -18.62
CA TYR A 246 14.22 15.42 -18.73
C TYR A 246 14.07 16.84 -19.28
N SER A 247 13.12 17.01 -20.18
CA SER A 247 12.57 18.29 -20.60
C SER A 247 11.63 18.88 -19.55
N THR A 248 11.08 20.07 -19.82
CA THR A 248 10.03 20.72 -19.03
C THR A 248 8.91 19.74 -18.69
N ALA A 249 8.47 19.76 -17.43
CA ALA A 249 7.42 18.87 -16.95
C ALA A 249 6.03 19.48 -17.10
N GLN A 250 5.09 18.69 -17.61
CA GLN A 250 3.66 18.87 -17.41
C GLN A 250 3.31 18.23 -16.05
N GLU A 251 2.89 19.06 -15.11
CA GLU A 251 2.51 18.61 -13.77
C GLU A 251 1.10 17.99 -13.77
N CYS A 252 0.89 17.04 -12.86
CA CYS A 252 -0.40 16.44 -12.62
C CYS A 252 -1.29 17.38 -11.79
N SER A 253 -2.61 17.29 -12.00
CA SER A 253 -3.60 18.09 -11.25
C SER A 253 -3.65 17.79 -9.76
N LEU A 254 -3.06 16.67 -9.30
CA LEU A 254 -2.97 16.35 -7.89
C LEU A 254 -2.00 17.30 -7.17
N ASP A 255 -0.95 17.75 -7.85
CA ASP A 255 0.04 18.67 -7.29
C ASP A 255 -0.48 20.13 -7.22
N ASP A 256 -1.60 20.45 -7.89
CA ASP A 256 -2.21 21.77 -7.88
C ASP A 256 -2.91 22.09 -6.54
N ASP A 257 -2.16 22.65 -5.59
CA ASP A 257 -2.73 23.26 -4.37
C ASP A 257 -3.32 24.67 -4.64
N THR A 258 -3.14 25.20 -5.86
CA THR A 258 -3.56 26.54 -6.28
C THR A 258 -5.07 26.76 -6.23
N ILE A 259 -5.89 25.70 -6.34
CA ILE A 259 -7.36 25.79 -6.23
C ILE A 259 -7.81 25.92 -4.76
N LEU A 260 -7.01 25.47 -3.80
CA LEU A 260 -7.36 25.55 -2.38
C LEU A 260 -7.34 27.01 -1.89
N ILE A 261 -6.39 27.81 -2.38
CA ILE A 261 -6.20 29.21 -1.99
C ILE A 261 -7.45 30.07 -2.23
N PRO A 262 -8.03 30.15 -3.45
CA PRO A 262 -9.23 30.95 -3.70
C PRO A 262 -10.46 30.47 -2.94
N ILE A 263 -10.57 29.17 -2.63
CA ILE A 263 -11.68 28.63 -1.82
C ILE A 263 -11.59 29.13 -0.37
N ILE A 264 -10.39 29.05 0.24
CA ILE A 264 -10.17 29.54 1.61
C ILE A 264 -10.43 31.04 1.69
N VAL A 265 -9.94 31.81 0.71
CA VAL A 265 -10.17 33.26 0.66
C VAL A 265 -11.66 33.57 0.49
N GLY A 266 -12.37 32.85 -0.38
CA GLY A 266 -13.81 33.01 -0.57
C GLY A 266 -14.64 32.66 0.69
N ALA A 267 -14.31 31.57 1.36
CA ALA A 267 -14.95 31.16 2.60
C ALA A 267 -14.70 32.18 3.73
N GLY A 268 -13.47 32.69 3.87
CA GLY A 268 -13.14 33.72 4.86
C GLY A 268 -13.91 35.03 4.64
N LEU A 269 -13.98 35.51 3.39
CA LEU A 269 -14.71 36.73 3.05
C LEU A 269 -16.22 36.59 3.31
N SER A 270 -16.82 35.47 2.92
CA SER A 270 -18.25 35.21 3.17
C SER A 270 -18.58 35.11 4.66
N GLY A 271 -17.75 34.43 5.45
CA GLY A 271 -17.89 34.35 6.91
C GLY A 271 -17.83 35.73 7.58
N LEU A 272 -16.88 36.59 7.17
CA LEU A 272 -16.75 37.95 7.70
C LEU A 272 -18.00 38.79 7.43
N ILE A 273 -18.56 38.70 6.22
CA ILE A 273 -19.79 39.41 5.85
C ILE A 273 -20.96 38.96 6.73
N ILE A 274 -21.12 37.66 6.97
CA ILE A 274 -22.19 37.11 7.81
C ILE A 274 -22.08 37.66 9.24
N VAL A 275 -20.87 37.69 9.82
CA VAL A 275 -20.65 38.23 11.16
C VAL A 275 -21.02 39.70 11.25
N ILE A 276 -20.63 40.52 10.26
CA ILE A 276 -20.99 41.95 10.20
C ILE A 276 -22.51 42.12 10.15
N VAL A 277 -23.21 41.33 9.31
CA VAL A 277 -24.67 41.39 9.19
C VAL A 277 -25.35 41.01 10.52
N ILE A 278 -24.90 39.94 11.20
CA ILE A 278 -25.46 39.53 12.49
C ILE A 278 -25.24 40.62 13.55
N ALA A 279 -24.03 41.17 13.66
CA ALA A 279 -23.72 42.24 14.60
C ALA A 279 -24.57 43.49 14.33
N TYR A 280 -24.77 43.85 13.06
CA TYR A 280 -25.64 44.95 12.67
C TYR A 280 -27.10 44.70 13.06
N LEU A 281 -27.64 43.49 12.84
CA LEU A 281 -29.02 43.15 13.22
C LEU A 281 -29.23 43.18 14.75
N ILE A 282 -28.27 42.70 15.54
CA ILE A 282 -28.32 42.76 17.01
C ILE A 282 -28.22 44.20 17.51
N GLY A 283 -27.27 44.98 16.97
CA GLY A 283 -27.10 46.40 17.31
C GLY A 283 -28.34 47.22 16.99
N ARG A 284 -28.92 47.02 15.80
CA ARG A 284 -30.18 47.65 15.40
C ARG A 284 -31.34 47.25 16.31
N ARG A 285 -31.45 45.99 16.73
CA ARG A 285 -32.49 45.56 17.70
C ARG A 285 -32.37 46.27 19.05
N LYS A 286 -31.16 46.57 19.54
CA LYS A 286 -30.96 47.30 20.80
C LYS A 286 -31.35 48.79 20.73
N SER A 287 -31.21 49.44 19.58
CA SER A 287 -31.57 50.86 19.45
C SER A 287 -33.08 51.15 19.49
N TYR A 288 -33.97 50.15 19.35
CA TYR A 288 -35.43 50.36 19.42
C TYR A 288 -36.01 50.32 20.84
N ALA A 289 -35.23 50.00 21.87
CA ALA A 289 -35.72 49.83 23.25
C ALA A 289 -35.49 51.05 24.17
N GLY A 290 -35.35 52.26 23.62
CA GLY A 290 -34.79 53.43 24.32
C GLY A 290 -35.65 54.70 24.39
N TYR A 291 -36.98 54.63 24.31
CA TYR A 291 -37.83 55.77 24.69
C TYR A 291 -38.92 55.30 25.67
N GLN A 292 -38.65 55.48 26.98
CA GLN A 292 -39.73 55.55 27.96
C GLN A 292 -40.34 56.96 27.88
N THR A 293 -41.64 57.01 27.60
CA THR A 293 -42.48 58.20 27.65
C THR A 293 -42.68 58.64 29.10
N LEU A 294 -42.38 59.90 29.39
CA LEU A 294 -42.85 60.66 30.55
C LEU A 294 -44.18 61.32 30.20
#